data_AF-A0A942QS43-F1
#
_entry.id   AF-A0A942QS43-F1
#
_cell.length_a   1.000
_cell.length_b   1.000
_cell.length_c   1.000
_cell.angle_alpha   90.00
_cell.angle_beta   90.00
_cell.angle_gamma   90.00
#
_symmetry.space_group_name_H-M   'P 1'
#
loop_
_entity.id
_entity.type
_entity.pdbx_description
1 polymer ?
#
loop_
_entity_poly.entity_id
_entity_poly.type
_entity_poly.pdbx_seq_one_letter_code
_entity_poly.pdbx_strand_id
1 'polypeptide(L)'
;MSRADRKKNDKSKENNKIGRKLFCISILLFLLIFGIKTVDNAFRSMLLIDEPKVFGHLRLDESIHQIYFLGEKVFVNEEDIREVYGYMTDEVEVFIQMIKDKKGQLVKRNEQ
;
A
#
# COMPACT_ATOMS: atom_id res chain seq x y z
N MET A 1 12.19 -39.48 18.34
CA MET A 1 11.54 -38.34 17.65
C MET A 1 10.18 -38.78 17.16
N SER A 2 9.10 -38.17 17.67
CA SER A 2 7.73 -38.62 17.37
C SER A 2 7.33 -38.29 15.92
N ARG A 3 6.40 -39.06 15.34
CA ARG A 3 5.82 -38.77 14.01
C ARG A 3 5.21 -37.37 13.94
N ALA A 4 4.68 -36.87 15.06
CA ALA A 4 4.15 -35.52 15.18
C ALA A 4 5.25 -34.44 15.05
N ASP A 5 6.44 -34.68 15.61
CA ASP A 5 7.57 -33.74 15.56
C ASP A 5 8.15 -33.62 14.15
N ARG A 6 8.20 -34.73 13.41
CA ARG A 6 8.61 -34.72 11.99
C ARG A 6 7.67 -33.86 11.14
N LYS A 7 6.35 -34.04 11.32
CA LYS A 7 5.34 -33.28 10.57
C LYS A 7 5.35 -31.78 10.89
N LYS A 8 5.67 -31.39 12.13
CA LYS A 8 5.87 -29.98 12.53
C LYS A 8 7.14 -29.38 11.91
N ASN A 9 8.25 -30.13 11.92
CA ASN A 9 9.51 -29.68 11.32
C ASN A 9 9.42 -29.52 9.80
N ASP A 10 8.69 -30.41 9.12
CA ASP A 10 8.51 -30.32 7.67
C ASP A 10 7.66 -29.11 7.27
N LYS A 11 6.56 -28.84 7.99
CA LYS A 11 5.73 -27.64 7.78
C LYS A 11 6.49 -26.33 8.05
N SER A 12 7.31 -26.29 9.10
CA SER A 12 8.15 -25.13 9.42
C SER A 12 9.21 -24.85 8.33
N LYS A 13 9.86 -25.90 7.82
CA LYS A 13 10.82 -25.79 6.71
C LYS A 13 10.17 -25.32 5.42
N GLU A 14 8.94 -25.72 5.14
CA GLU A 14 8.20 -25.30 3.95
C GLU A 14 7.78 -23.82 4.03
N ASN A 15 7.25 -23.37 5.17
CA ASN A 15 6.89 -21.97 5.39
C ASN A 15 8.10 -21.02 5.27
N ASN A 16 9.26 -21.42 5.80
CA ASN A 16 10.50 -20.63 5.68
C ASN A 16 10.99 -20.52 4.23
N LYS A 17 10.75 -21.53 3.39
CA LYS A 17 11.09 -21.47 1.95
C LYS A 17 10.20 -20.47 1.20
N ILE A 18 8.90 -20.43 1.53
CA ILE A 18 7.94 -19.50 0.91
C ILE A 18 8.28 -18.05 1.30
N GLY A 19 8.53 -17.80 2.58
CA GLY A 19 8.94 -16.47 3.06
C GLY A 19 10.23 -15.97 2.41
N ARG A 20 11.23 -16.86 2.25
CA ARG A 20 12.50 -16.50 1.58
C ARG A 20 12.30 -16.20 0.09
N LYS A 21 11.42 -16.92 -0.61
CA LYS A 21 11.08 -16.63 -2.01
C LYS A 21 10.38 -15.26 -2.14
N LEU A 22 9.40 -14.97 -1.30
CA LEU A 22 8.71 -13.68 -1.30
C LEU A 22 9.65 -12.51 -0.99
N PHE A 23 10.59 -12.72 -0.07
CA PHE A 23 11.63 -11.72 0.24
C PHE A 23 12.56 -11.47 -0.96
N CYS A 24 13.05 -12.53 -1.62
CA CYS A 24 13.86 -12.38 -2.83
C CYS A 24 13.10 -11.67 -3.96
N ILE A 25 11.81 -12.00 -4.17
CA ILE A 25 10.97 -11.34 -5.17
C ILE A 25 10.79 -9.85 -4.83
N SER A 26 10.56 -9.52 -3.56
CA SER A 26 10.43 -8.13 -3.11
C SER A 26 11.71 -7.31 -3.33
N ILE A 27 12.87 -7.90 -3.03
CA ILE A 27 14.17 -7.25 -3.31
C ILE A 27 14.36 -7.06 -4.81
N LEU A 28 14.03 -8.06 -5.62
CA LEU A 28 14.17 -7.98 -7.08
C LEU A 28 13.27 -6.89 -7.67
N LEU A 29 12.03 -6.78 -7.19
CA LEU A 29 11.13 -5.67 -7.52
C LEU A 29 11.71 -4.31 -7.11
N PHE A 30 12.25 -4.21 -5.90
CA PHE A 30 12.86 -2.98 -5.42
C PHE A 30 14.06 -2.55 -6.28
N LEU A 31 14.95 -3.49 -6.62
CA LEU A 31 16.10 -3.25 -7.50
C LEU A 31 15.66 -2.84 -8.90
N LEU A 32 14.59 -3.44 -9.43
CA LEU A 32 14.03 -3.11 -10.74
C LEU A 32 13.50 -1.67 -10.77
N ILE A 33 12.71 -1.26 -9.78
CA ILE A 33 12.18 0.11 -9.68
C ILE A 33 13.34 1.12 -9.53
N PHE A 34 14.31 0.81 -8.67
CA PHE A 34 15.46 1.67 -8.45
C PHE A 34 16.34 1.79 -9.71
N GLY A 35 16.53 0.69 -10.43
CA GLY A 35 17.26 0.65 -11.70
C GLY A 35 16.60 1.53 -12.76
N ILE A 36 15.28 1.38 -12.96
CA ILE A 36 14.51 2.22 -13.91
C ILE A 36 14.65 3.70 -13.54
N LYS A 37 14.47 4.04 -12.26
CA LYS A 37 14.60 5.43 -11.79
C LYS A 37 16.00 6.01 -12.01
N THR A 38 17.04 5.20 -11.79
CA THR A 38 18.44 5.63 -11.98
C THR A 38 18.76 5.87 -13.44
N VAL A 39 18.35 4.96 -14.33
CA VAL A 39 18.56 5.08 -15.77
C VAL A 39 17.79 6.28 -16.33
N ASP A 40 16.52 6.45 -15.94
CA ASP A 40 15.70 7.60 -16.35
C ASP A 40 16.35 8.94 -15.94
N ASN A 41 16.84 9.03 -14.70
CA ASN A 41 17.50 10.23 -14.22
C ASN A 41 18.83 10.51 -14.95
N ALA A 42 19.61 9.46 -15.23
CA ALA A 42 20.86 9.59 -15.97
C ALA A 42 20.61 10.05 -17.42
N PHE A 43 19.62 9.47 -18.10
CA PHE A 43 19.22 9.86 -19.46
C PHE A 43 18.75 11.32 -19.51
N ARG A 44 17.95 11.76 -18.54
CA ARG A 44 17.49 13.16 -18.46
C ARG A 44 18.61 14.15 -18.23
N SER A 45 19.49 13.83 -17.28
CA SER A 45 20.66 14.67 -16.99
C SER A 45 21.54 14.82 -18.23
N MET A 46 21.71 13.72 -18.98
CA MET A 46 22.47 13.72 -20.23
C MET A 46 21.80 14.53 -21.35
N LEU A 47 20.47 14.46 -21.47
CA LEU A 47 19.71 15.14 -22.52
C LEU A 47 19.26 16.56 -22.14
N LEU A 48 19.54 17.01 -20.91
CA LEU A 48 19.02 18.26 -20.34
C LEU A 48 17.49 18.37 -20.44
N ILE A 49 16.80 17.23 -20.31
CA ILE A 49 15.33 17.15 -20.37
C ILE A 49 14.77 17.22 -18.96
N ASP A 50 14.12 18.33 -18.62
CA ASP A 50 13.49 18.51 -17.31
C ASP A 50 12.25 17.61 -17.11
N GLU A 51 11.52 17.29 -18.17
CA GLU A 51 10.24 16.57 -18.12
C GLU A 51 10.04 15.67 -19.35
N PRO A 52 9.36 14.51 -19.24
CA PRO A 52 8.48 14.08 -18.13
C PRO A 52 9.02 12.90 -17.28
N LYS A 53 9.25 13.07 -15.96
CA LYS A 53 9.92 12.07 -15.08
C LYS A 53 9.14 10.75 -14.95
N VAL A 54 9.84 9.61 -14.90
CA VAL A 54 9.19 8.31 -14.63
C VAL A 54 8.70 8.23 -13.20
N PHE A 55 9.45 8.76 -12.23
CA PHE A 55 9.01 8.92 -10.85
C PHE A 55 9.56 10.20 -10.26
N GLY A 56 8.70 10.99 -9.61
CA GLY A 56 9.11 12.26 -9.01
C GLY A 56 8.03 12.85 -8.13
N HIS A 57 8.43 13.71 -7.22
CA HIS A 57 7.54 14.52 -6.40
C HIS A 57 8.04 15.96 -6.47
N LEU A 58 7.13 16.89 -6.71
CA LEU A 58 7.39 18.31 -6.68
C LEU A 58 6.29 18.96 -5.86
N ARG A 59 6.68 19.75 -4.86
CA ARG A 59 5.72 20.59 -4.14
C ARG A 59 5.57 21.90 -4.91
N LEU A 60 4.37 22.17 -5.41
CA LEU A 60 4.06 23.40 -6.13
C LEU A 60 3.59 24.51 -5.17
N ASP A 61 2.80 24.13 -4.15
CA ASP A 61 2.31 25.04 -3.12
C ASP A 61 2.17 24.31 -1.76
N GLU A 62 1.69 25.00 -0.72
CA GLU A 62 1.46 24.39 0.60
C GLU A 62 0.46 23.23 0.54
N SER A 63 -0.60 23.34 -0.27
CA SER A 63 -1.68 22.35 -0.41
C SER A 63 -1.60 21.50 -1.69
N ILE A 64 -0.78 21.86 -2.67
CA ILE A 64 -0.73 21.20 -3.99
C ILE A 64 0.59 20.45 -4.18
N HIS A 65 0.47 19.14 -4.32
CA HIS A 65 1.56 18.24 -4.63
C HIS A 65 1.45 17.72 -6.07
N GLN A 66 2.55 17.80 -6.80
CA GLN A 66 2.67 17.20 -8.11
C GLN A 66 3.46 15.90 -8.01
N ILE A 67 2.81 14.80 -8.38
CA ILE A 67 3.40 13.47 -8.43
C ILE A 67 3.62 13.12 -9.90
N TYR A 68 4.84 12.71 -10.22
CA TYR A 68 5.19 12.15 -11.51
C TYR A 68 5.17 10.64 -11.39
N PHE A 69 4.37 9.99 -12.23
CA PHE A 69 4.26 8.54 -12.29
C PHE A 69 4.22 8.09 -13.74
N LEU A 70 5.21 7.28 -14.15
CA LEU A 70 5.36 6.75 -15.51
C LEU A 70 5.30 7.82 -16.62
N GLY A 71 5.77 9.04 -16.36
CA GLY A 71 5.73 10.15 -17.30
C GLY A 71 4.43 10.96 -17.29
N GLU A 72 3.42 10.53 -16.53
CA GLU A 72 2.21 11.31 -16.29
C GLU A 72 2.37 12.19 -15.05
N LYS A 73 1.74 13.37 -15.09
CA LYS A 73 1.69 14.34 -13.98
C LYS A 73 0.33 14.21 -13.31
N VAL A 74 0.32 13.81 -12.05
CA VAL A 74 -0.87 13.79 -11.19
C VAL A 74 -0.75 14.93 -10.20
N PHE A 75 -1.77 15.78 -10.14
CA PHE A 75 -1.87 16.83 -9.15
C PHE A 75 -2.75 16.34 -8.00
N VAL A 76 -2.24 16.49 -6.79
CA VAL A 76 -2.88 16.05 -5.57
C VAL A 76 -3.10 17.28 -4.70
N ASN A 77 -4.35 17.62 -4.46
CA ASN A 77 -4.75 18.68 -3.55
C ASN A 77 -5.03 18.07 -2.17
N GLU A 78 -4.33 18.55 -1.13
CA GLU A 78 -4.51 18.07 0.25
C GLU A 78 -5.91 18.37 0.81
N GLU A 79 -6.55 19.44 0.35
CA GLU A 79 -7.90 19.80 0.79
C GLU A 79 -8.93 18.76 0.33
N ASP A 80 -8.89 18.41 -0.96
CA ASP A 80 -9.77 17.40 -1.55
C ASP A 80 -9.59 16.03 -0.88
N ILE A 81 -8.35 15.65 -0.55
CA ILE A 81 -8.08 14.40 0.18
C ILE A 81 -8.70 14.43 1.57
N ARG A 82 -8.58 15.56 2.28
CA ARG A 82 -9.07 15.68 3.65
C ARG A 82 -10.59 15.57 3.72
N GLU A 83 -11.30 16.14 2.75
CA GLU A 83 -12.75 16.02 2.64
C GLU A 83 -13.18 14.58 2.38
N VAL A 84 -12.56 13.90 1.40
CA VAL A 84 -12.84 12.49 1.09
C VAL A 84 -12.53 11.59 2.28
N TYR A 85 -11.43 11.85 2.98
CA TYR A 85 -11.06 11.10 4.18
C TYR A 85 -12.10 11.30 5.29
N GLY A 86 -12.53 12.53 5.56
CA GLY A 86 -13.59 12.82 6.53
C GLY A 86 -14.87 12.05 6.22
N TYR A 87 -15.35 12.14 4.97
CA TYR A 87 -16.54 11.41 4.51
C TYR A 87 -16.42 9.89 4.72
N MET A 88 -15.29 9.28 4.36
CA MET A 88 -15.08 7.85 4.57
C MET A 88 -15.04 7.47 6.05
N THR A 89 -14.49 8.34 6.90
CA THR A 89 -14.42 8.07 8.34
C THR A 89 -15.81 8.05 8.95
N ASP A 90 -16.67 8.98 8.53
CA ASP A 90 -18.07 9.06 8.97
C ASP A 90 -18.87 7.83 8.51
N GLU A 91 -18.71 7.37 7.26
CA GLU A 91 -19.36 6.15 6.77
C GLU A 91 -18.94 4.91 7.57
N VAL A 92 -17.65 4.79 7.90
CA VAL A 92 -17.13 3.68 8.70
C VAL A 92 -17.70 3.73 10.11
N GLU A 93 -17.79 4.91 10.72
CA GLU A 93 -18.36 5.07 12.06
C GLU A 93 -19.84 4.68 12.09
N VAL A 94 -20.62 5.14 11.10
CA VAL A 94 -22.03 4.78 10.93
C VAL A 94 -22.19 3.27 10.73
N PHE A 95 -21.32 2.64 9.95
CA PHE A 95 -21.32 1.20 9.75
C PHE A 95 -21.02 0.43 11.04
N ILE A 96 -20.03 0.87 11.82
CA ILE A 96 -19.71 0.28 13.13
C ILE A 96 -20.91 0.40 14.08
N GLN A 97 -21.58 1.55 14.08
CA GLN A 97 -22.78 1.78 14.91
C GLN A 97 -23.91 0.82 14.52
N MET A 98 -24.19 0.67 13.22
CA MET A 98 -25.19 -0.29 12.73
C MET A 98 -24.88 -1.74 13.13
N ILE A 99 -23.61 -2.14 13.10
CA ILE A 99 -23.20 -3.49 13.55
C ILE A 99 -23.43 -3.66 15.05
N LYS A 100 -23.08 -2.65 15.86
CA LYS A 100 -23.30 -2.68 17.31
C LYS A 100 -24.79 -2.79 17.63
N ASP A 101 -25.63 -2.03 16.95
CA ASP A 101 -27.08 -2.04 17.16
C ASP A 101 -27.70 -3.37 16.75
N LYS A 102 -27.30 -3.94 15.61
CA LYS A 102 -27.73 -5.29 15.20
C LYS A 102 -27.27 -6.37 16.18
N LYS A 103 -26.06 -6.27 16.72
CA LYS A 103 -25.56 -7.19 17.74
C LYS A 103 -26.36 -7.07 19.05
N GLY A 104 -26.69 -5.85 19.47
CA GLY A 104 -27.53 -5.61 20.66
C GLY A 104 -28.95 -6.16 20.52
N GLN A 105 -29.53 -6.08 19.33
CA GLN A 105 -30.85 -6.68 19.03
C GLN A 105 -30.81 -8.21 19.04
N LEU A 106 -29.72 -8.83 18.57
CA LEU A 106 -29.55 -10.29 18.60
C LEU A 106 -29.37 -10.84 20.03
N VAL A 107 -28.70 -10.10 20.91
CA VAL A 107 -28.54 -10.50 22.33
C VAL A 107 -29.89 -10.45 23.06
N LYS A 108 -30.68 -9.38 22.87
CA LYS A 108 -32.01 -9.25 23.49
C LYS A 108 -33.03 -10.29 23.03
N ARG A 109 -32.87 -10.84 21.81
CA ARG A 109 -33.77 -11.87 21.25
C ARG A 109 -33.50 -13.28 21.78
N ASN A 110 -32.34 -13.52 22.40
CA ASN A 110 -31.97 -14.80 23.00
C ASN A 110 -32.28 -14.86 24.51
N GLU A 111 -32.76 -13.77 25.10
CA GLU A 111 -33.17 -13.67 26.52
C GLU A 111 -34.71 -13.70 26.71
N GLN A 112 -35.48 -13.87 25.63
CA GLN A 112 -36.92 -14.19 25.63
C GLN A 112 -37.13 -15.63 25.19
#